data_AF-A0A7V5KVX2-F1
#
_entry.id   AF-A0A7V5KVX2-F1
#
_cell.length_a   1.000
_cell.length_b   1.000
_cell.length_c   1.000
_cell.angle_alpha   90.00
_cell.angle_beta   90.00
_cell.angle_gamma   90.00
#
_symmetry.space_group_name_H-M   'P 1'
#
loop_
_entity.id
_entity.type
_entity.pdbx_description
1 polymer ?
#
loop_
_entity_poly.entity_id
_entity_poly.type
_entity_poly.pdbx_seq_one_letter_code
_entity_poly.pdbx_strand_id
1 'polypeptide(L)'
;DTADFGILRLIVIKVDLARKVLKENGFTVGKTNVIAVEVPDQAGGLAGVLKTVETEGLNVEYMYAFVNKTGENAVLIFRFDEMDKAIQSLQKAGLTLLSGEQVCAL
;
A
#
# COMPACT_ATOMS: atom_id res chain seq x y z
N ASP A 1 5.61 -16.33 18.40
CA ASP A 1 4.93 -16.64 19.67
C ASP A 1 4.18 -15.43 20.16
N THR A 2 2.86 -15.30 19.99
CA THR A 2 1.79 -16.29 19.86
C THR A 2 1.08 -16.24 18.50
N ALA A 3 0.60 -17.40 18.02
CA ALA A 3 -0.17 -17.56 16.79
C ALA A 3 -1.68 -17.60 17.09
N ASP A 4 -2.18 -16.64 17.86
CA ASP A 4 -3.56 -16.69 18.36
C ASP A 4 -4.59 -16.20 17.32
N PHE A 5 -4.18 -15.44 16.31
CA PHE A 5 -5.06 -14.93 15.26
C PHE A 5 -4.29 -14.44 14.03
N GLY A 6 -4.91 -14.57 12.85
CA GLY A 6 -4.42 -14.01 11.59
C GLY A 6 -5.05 -12.66 11.28
N ILE A 7 -4.29 -11.76 10.63
CA ILE A 7 -4.81 -10.48 10.13
C ILE A 7 -5.00 -10.59 8.62
N LEU A 8 -6.25 -10.59 8.17
CA LEU A 8 -6.58 -10.46 6.75
C LEU A 8 -6.64 -8.97 6.37
N ARG A 9 -5.75 -8.54 5.48
CA ARG A 9 -5.76 -7.20 4.90
C ARG A 9 -6.43 -7.25 3.53
N LEU A 10 -7.40 -6.38 3.32
CA LEU A 10 -8.19 -6.32 2.08
C LEU A 10 -8.10 -4.92 1.47
N ILE A 11 -7.89 -4.86 0.16
CA ILE A 11 -8.09 -3.65 -0.65
C ILE A 11 -9.36 -3.90 -1.45
N VAL A 12 -10.39 -3.07 -1.26
CA VAL A 12 -11.71 -3.27 -1.85
C VAL A 12 -12.30 -1.95 -2.30
N ILE A 13 -13.10 -1.99 -3.37
CA ILE A 13 -13.75 -0.81 -3.95
C ILE A 13 -14.73 -0.17 -2.96
N LYS A 14 -15.58 -0.99 -2.31
CA LYS A 14 -16.63 -0.53 -1.41
C LYS A 14 -16.20 -0.69 0.05
N VAL A 15 -15.19 0.06 0.49
CA VAL A 15 -14.58 -0.04 1.84
C VAL A 15 -15.62 0.04 2.96
N ASP A 16 -16.53 1.02 2.90
CA ASP A 16 -17.51 1.21 3.98
C ASP A 16 -18.57 0.09 4.01
N LEU A 17 -18.98 -0.43 2.84
CA LEU A 17 -19.87 -1.59 2.75
C LEU A 17 -19.19 -2.85 3.28
N ALA A 18 -17.95 -3.12 2.85
CA ALA A 18 -17.18 -4.27 3.32
C ALA A 18 -16.99 -4.23 4.84
N ARG A 19 -16.62 -3.07 5.38
CA ARG A 19 -16.49 -2.86 6.83
C ARG A 19 -17.82 -3.10 7.55
N LYS A 20 -18.93 -2.60 7.03
CA LYS A 20 -20.26 -2.80 7.62
C LYS A 20 -20.62 -4.29 7.66
N VAL A 21 -20.57 -4.97 6.52
CA VAL A 21 -20.94 -6.40 6.42
C VAL A 21 -20.04 -7.27 7.28
N LEU A 22 -18.73 -7.04 7.28
CA LEU A 22 -17.80 -7.82 8.11
C LEU A 22 -18.06 -7.60 9.61
N LYS A 23 -18.35 -6.36 10.05
CA LYS A 23 -18.71 -6.09 11.45
C LYS A 23 -20.03 -6.74 11.84
N GLU A 24 -21.04 -6.69 10.97
CA GLU A 24 -22.34 -7.35 11.19
C GLU A 24 -22.22 -8.87 11.32
N ASN A 25 -21.19 -9.47 10.71
CA ASN A 25 -20.87 -10.90 10.81
C ASN A 25 -19.87 -11.24 11.93
N GLY A 26 -19.61 -10.31 12.86
CA GLY A 26 -18.81 -10.58 14.06
C GLY A 26 -17.30 -10.45 13.88
N PHE A 27 -16.80 -9.92 12.76
CA PHE A 27 -15.37 -9.67 12.60
C PHE A 27 -14.93 -8.32 13.19
N THR A 28 -13.75 -8.29 13.81
CA THR A 28 -13.07 -7.05 14.17
C THR A 28 -12.40 -6.45 12.94
N VAL A 29 -12.86 -5.27 12.51
CA VAL A 29 -12.40 -4.63 11.27
C VAL A 29 -11.82 -3.25 11.55
N GLY A 30 -10.57 -3.04 11.11
CA GLY A 30 -9.89 -1.75 11.05
C GLY A 30 -9.90 -1.16 9.64
N LYS A 31 -9.79 0.16 9.53
CA LYS A 31 -9.53 0.88 8.27
C LYS A 31 -8.16 1.55 8.40
N THR A 32 -7.29 1.31 7.43
CA THR A 32 -5.93 1.86 7.43
C THR A 32 -5.64 2.48 6.07
N ASN A 33 -4.99 3.65 6.06
CA ASN A 33 -4.56 4.30 4.83
C ASN A 33 -3.22 3.71 4.38
N VAL A 34 -3.08 3.50 3.08
CA VAL A 34 -1.87 2.97 2.42
C VAL A 34 -1.60 3.77 1.16
N ILE A 35 -0.35 3.77 0.70
CA ILE A 35 0.11 4.43 -0.52
C ILE A 35 0.40 3.35 -1.55
N ALA A 36 -0.18 3.48 -2.74
CA ALA A 36 0.18 2.65 -3.88
C ALA A 36 1.22 3.38 -4.73
N VAL A 37 2.38 2.75 -4.95
CA VAL A 37 3.50 3.29 -5.71
C VAL A 37 3.75 2.40 -6.91
N GLU A 38 3.78 2.99 -8.10
CA GLU A 38 4.19 2.29 -9.31
C GLU A 38 5.72 2.25 -9.40
N VAL A 39 6.27 1.07 -9.69
CA VAL A 39 7.71 0.85 -9.85
C VAL A 39 8.00 0.02 -11.11
N PRO A 40 9.18 0.16 -11.73
CA PRO A 40 9.57 -0.71 -12.84
C PRO A 40 9.54 -2.20 -12.44
N ASP A 41 8.94 -3.08 -13.25
CA ASP A 41 8.92 -4.53 -13.00
C ASP A 41 10.23 -5.20 -13.46
N GLN A 42 11.33 -4.80 -12.83
CA GLN A 42 12.66 -5.33 -13.07
C GLN A 42 13.46 -5.41 -11.76
N ALA A 43 14.58 -6.14 -11.79
CA ALA A 43 15.51 -6.18 -10.68
C ALA A 43 15.91 -4.76 -10.24
N GLY A 44 15.72 -4.46 -8.95
CA GLY A 44 16.02 -3.14 -8.39
C GLY A 44 14.91 -2.09 -8.56
N GLY A 45 13.75 -2.40 -9.14
CA GLY A 45 12.63 -1.45 -9.29
C GLY A 45 12.17 -0.81 -7.97
N LEU A 46 12.20 -1.58 -6.88
CA LEU A 46 11.90 -1.11 -5.52
C LEU A 46 13.01 -0.20 -4.93
N ALA A 47 14.25 -0.30 -5.40
CA ALA A 47 15.40 0.38 -4.78
C ALA A 47 15.26 1.91 -4.81
N GLY A 48 14.67 2.48 -5.87
CA GLY A 48 14.41 3.92 -5.97
C GLY A 48 13.46 4.43 -4.90
N VAL A 49 12.40 3.65 -4.60
CA VAL A 49 11.46 3.95 -3.52
C VAL A 49 12.18 3.89 -2.17
N LEU A 50 12.89 2.80 -1.89
CA LEU A 50 13.59 2.63 -0.62
C LEU A 50 14.68 3.67 -0.37
N LYS A 51 15.36 4.13 -1.42
CA LYS A 51 16.33 5.23 -1.30
C LYS A 51 15.68 6.54 -0.88
N THR A 52 14.47 6.82 -1.39
CA THR A 52 13.69 7.99 -0.98
C THR A 52 13.27 7.86 0.48
N VAL A 53 12.80 6.66 0.88
CA VAL A 53 12.43 6.34 2.26
C VAL A 53 13.61 6.58 3.21
N GLU A 54 14.80 6.08 2.88
CA GLU A 54 16.02 6.26 3.67
C GLU A 54 16.42 7.74 3.77
N THR A 55 16.49 8.43 2.63
CA THR A 55 16.94 9.84 2.56
C THR A 55 16.06 10.78 3.38
N GLU A 56 14.76 10.51 3.40
CA GLU A 56 13.76 11.35 4.06
C GLU A 56 13.47 10.88 5.50
N GLY A 57 14.15 9.83 5.96
CA GLY A 57 13.99 9.25 7.29
C GLY A 57 12.56 8.76 7.55
N LEU A 58 11.94 8.13 6.55
CA LEU A 58 10.61 7.54 6.64
C LEU A 58 10.69 6.11 7.16
N ASN A 59 9.70 5.66 7.92
CA ASN A 59 9.63 4.29 8.40
C ASN A 59 8.47 3.52 7.75
N VAL A 60 8.79 2.37 7.15
CA VAL A 60 7.81 1.47 6.52
C VAL A 60 7.31 0.48 7.57
N GLU A 61 6.05 0.56 7.96
CA GLU A 61 5.43 -0.41 8.88
C GLU A 61 5.25 -1.77 8.22
N TYR A 62 4.76 -1.76 6.98
CA TYR A 62 4.63 -2.96 6.14
C TYR A 62 4.46 -2.56 4.68
N MET A 63 4.79 -3.48 3.78
CA MET A 63 4.54 -3.34 2.36
C MET A 63 4.08 -4.65 1.73
N TYR A 64 3.32 -4.57 0.64
CA TYR A 64 2.92 -5.70 -0.18
C TYR A 64 3.15 -5.39 -1.64
N ALA A 65 3.61 -6.39 -2.40
CA ALA A 65 3.71 -6.29 -3.84
C ALA A 65 2.43 -6.82 -4.49
N PHE A 66 1.89 -6.04 -5.43
CA PHE A 66 0.84 -6.45 -6.33
C PHE A 66 1.36 -6.33 -7.76
N VAL A 67 1.63 -7.47 -8.40
CA VAL A 67 2.04 -7.49 -9.80
C VAL A 67 0.78 -7.50 -10.63
N ASN A 68 0.41 -6.36 -11.21
CA ASN A 68 -0.61 -6.38 -12.25
C ASN A 68 0.01 -6.95 -13.54
N LYS A 69 -0.69 -7.86 -14.22
CA LYS A 69 -0.18 -8.59 -15.39
C LYS A 69 -0.22 -7.78 -16.69
N THR A 70 -0.76 -6.56 -16.65
CA THR A 70 -0.96 -5.69 -17.83
C THR A 70 -0.12 -4.42 -17.71
N GLY A 71 1.20 -4.52 -17.88
CA GLY A 71 2.11 -3.37 -17.92
C GLY A 71 3.57 -3.77 -17.75
N GLU A 72 4.48 -2.80 -17.97
CA GLU A 72 5.92 -2.93 -17.69
C GLU A 72 6.26 -2.59 -16.22
N ASN A 73 5.26 -2.23 -15.41
CA ASN A 73 5.41 -1.73 -14.05
C ASN A 73 4.63 -2.58 -13.03
N ALA A 74 5.22 -2.75 -11.85
CA ALA A 74 4.61 -3.36 -10.68
C ALA A 74 4.02 -2.30 -9.74
N VAL A 75 2.99 -2.66 -8.97
CA VAL A 75 2.38 -1.77 -7.98
C VAL A 75 2.71 -2.27 -6.58
N LEU A 76 3.30 -1.41 -5.77
CA LEU A 76 3.66 -1.71 -4.39
C LEU A 76 2.79 -0.89 -3.44
N ILE A 77 2.19 -1.56 -2.47
CA ILE A 77 1.37 -0.95 -1.44
C ILE A 77 2.23 -0.77 -0.19
N PHE A 78 2.39 0.46 0.26
CA PHE A 78 3.14 0.82 1.45
C PHE A 78 2.25 1.36 2.55
N ARG A 79 2.56 0.98 3.78
CA ARG A 79 2.11 1.67 4.97
C ARG A 79 3.32 2.33 5.62
N PHE A 80 3.23 3.64 5.81
CA PHE A 80 4.19 4.42 6.57
C PHE A 80 3.57 4.85 7.90
N ASP A 81 4.43 5.16 8.87
CA ASP A 81 4.03 5.82 10.11
C ASP A 81 3.59 7.29 9.84
N GLU A 82 4.38 8.03 9.07
CA GLU A 82 4.15 9.41 8.65
C GLU A 82 3.60 9.49 7.21
N MET A 83 2.31 9.16 7.04
CA MET A 83 1.68 9.06 5.70
C MET A 83 1.78 10.34 4.86
N ASP A 84 1.53 11.52 5.45
CA ASP A 84 1.53 12.79 4.70
C ASP A 84 2.94 13.18 4.23
N LYS A 85 3.94 12.98 5.09
CA LYS A 85 5.35 13.18 4.75
C LYS A 85 5.78 12.21 3.66
N ALA A 86 5.39 10.93 3.77
CA ALA A 86 5.69 9.94 2.76
C ALA A 86 5.11 10.29 1.39
N ILE A 87 3.84 10.74 1.31
CA ILE A 87 3.23 11.18 0.05
C ILE A 87 4.06 12.30 -0.58
N GLN A 88 4.39 13.35 0.19
CA GLN A 88 5.14 14.50 -0.31
C GLN A 88 6.55 14.11 -0.77
N SER A 89 7.27 13.33 0.03
CA SER A 89 8.63 12.88 -0.28
C SER A 89 8.68 12.00 -1.53
N LEU A 90 7.75 11.05 -1.66
CA LEU A 90 7.67 10.15 -2.82
C LEU A 90 7.32 10.91 -4.10
N GLN A 91 6.35 11.83 -4.05
CA GLN A 91 6.00 12.69 -5.20
C GLN A 91 7.17 13.60 -5.60
N LYS A 92 7.87 14.20 -4.63
CA LYS A 92 9.05 15.04 -4.87
C LYS A 92 10.20 14.25 -5.52
N ALA A 93 10.33 12.96 -5.20
CA ALA A 93 11.28 12.05 -5.84
C ALA A 93 10.87 11.61 -7.26
N GLY A 94 9.72 12.06 -7.76
CA GLY A 94 9.22 11.73 -9.09
C GLY A 94 8.57 10.35 -9.20
N LEU A 95 8.20 9.73 -8.07
CA LEU A 95 7.53 8.43 -8.06
C LEU A 95 6.03 8.62 -8.32
N THR A 96 5.47 7.74 -9.15
CA THR A 96 4.04 7.75 -9.47
C THR A 96 3.25 7.11 -8.33
N LEU A 97 2.33 7.87 -7.74
CA LEU A 97 1.39 7.38 -6.74
C LEU A 97 0.03 7.12 -7.41
N LEU A 98 -0.54 5.94 -7.18
CA LEU A 98 -1.85 5.59 -7.71
C LEU A 98 -2.97 6.00 -6.77
N SER A 99 -4.07 6.48 -7.35
CA SER A 99 -5.33 6.72 -6.65
C SER A 99 -6.01 5.41 -6.24
N GLY A 100 -6.91 5.48 -5.26
CA GLY A 100 -7.69 4.32 -4.83
C GLY A 100 -8.52 3.69 -5.94
N GLU A 101 -9.03 4.50 -6.89
CA GLU A 101 -9.77 4.02 -8.06
C GLU A 101 -8.88 3.22 -9.00
N GLN A 102 -7.67 3.71 -9.29
CA GLN A 102 -6.69 3.00 -10.12
C GLN A 102 -6.33 1.66 -9.50
N VAL A 103 -6.05 1.62 -8.19
CA VAL A 103 -5.71 0.37 -7.49
C VAL A 103 -6.87 -0.63 -7.50
N CYS A 104 -8.10 -0.14 -7.37
CA CYS A 104 -9.31 -0.98 -7.38
C CYS A 104 -9.68 -1.51 -8.77
N ALA A 105 -9.12 -0.94 -9.83
CA ALA A 105 -9.34 -1.34 -11.22
C ALA A 105 -8.26 -2.30 -11.76
N LEU A 106 -7.19 -2.56 -10.99
CA LEU A 106 -6.15 -3.55 -11.30
C LEU A 106 -6.67 -4.99 -11.10
#